data_AF-A0A0B7MX11-F1
#
_entry.id   AF-A0A0B7MX11-F1
#
_cell.length_a   1.000
_cell.length_b   1.000
_cell.length_c   1.000
_cell.angle_alpha   90.00
_cell.angle_beta   90.00
_cell.angle_gamma   90.00
#
_symmetry.space_group_name_H-M   'P 1'
#
loop_
_entity.id
_entity.type
_entity.pdbx_description
1 polymer ?
#
loop_
_entity_poly.entity_id
_entity_poly.type
_entity_poly.pdbx_seq_one_letter_code
_entity_poly.pdbx_strand_id
1 'polypeptide(L)'
;MPLQSKFNTNPFTPLFDRLENWVKTFSRNVTYETDWEDSTKGSWYLQPRQHAKELVFLSTGFAAASAYYLKKILDPSNLTFQMLKNFRPVGPATRAEKFLIASLGGTFGLTIIHKVIRRNKLFMLQPCHMSAGLLLITLCHPKKTSVATNLLFNVYLHTQWGAIAALIFPDLRDHYLIGETFNFFAGLESNAHILRYW
;
A
#
# COMPACT_ATOMS: atom_id res chain seq x y z
N MET A 1 28.22 -4.88 14.07
CA MET A 1 27.29 -4.73 15.22
C MET A 1 28.11 -4.29 16.44
N PRO A 2 27.59 -3.48 17.39
CA PRO A 2 26.39 -2.64 17.34
C PRO A 2 26.72 -1.18 17.75
N LEU A 3 26.20 -0.20 17.02
CA LEU A 3 25.71 1.02 17.66
C LEU A 3 24.20 0.93 17.54
N GLN A 4 23.61 0.18 18.46
CA GLN A 4 22.24 0.47 18.89
C GLN A 4 22.25 1.95 19.24
N SER A 5 21.61 2.79 18.43
CA SER A 5 21.31 4.15 18.86
C SER A 5 20.47 3.99 20.12
N LYS A 6 21.10 4.17 21.28
CA LYS A 6 20.38 4.32 22.55
C LYS A 6 19.30 5.35 22.25
N PHE A 7 18.04 4.94 22.32
CA PHE A 7 16.94 5.88 22.28
C PHE A 7 17.28 6.97 23.28
N ASN A 8 17.49 8.19 22.78
CA ASN A 8 17.57 9.34 23.67
C ASN A 8 16.15 9.56 24.16
N THR A 9 15.76 8.81 25.19
CA THR A 9 14.46 8.87 25.87
C THR A 9 14.35 10.10 26.75
N ASN A 10 15.33 11.02 26.67
CA ASN A 10 15.34 12.23 27.43
C ASN A 10 14.17 13.13 26.97
N PRO A 11 13.15 13.38 27.82
CA PRO A 11 11.95 14.12 27.45
C PRO A 11 12.24 15.57 27.07
N PHE A 12 13.43 16.08 27.40
CA PHE A 12 13.93 17.41 27.06
C PHE A 12 14.58 17.50 25.67
N THR A 13 14.65 16.41 24.91
CA THR A 13 15.08 16.48 23.51
C THR A 13 14.05 17.24 22.67
N PRO A 14 14.48 18.19 21.82
CA PRO A 14 13.58 18.90 20.93
C PRO A 14 12.74 17.92 20.09
N LEU A 15 11.46 18.25 19.91
CA LEU A 15 10.50 17.39 19.18
C LEU A 15 11.02 16.94 17.82
N PHE A 16 11.65 17.85 17.06
CA PHE A 16 12.17 17.55 15.73
C PHE A 16 13.35 16.58 15.75
N ASP A 17 14.17 16.58 16.81
CA ASP A 17 15.29 15.64 16.93
C ASP A 17 14.78 14.24 17.28
N ARG A 18 13.71 14.16 18.07
CA ARG A 18 12.99 12.90 18.33
C ARG A 18 12.38 12.33 17.05
N LEU A 19 11.74 13.18 16.25
CA LEU A 19 11.14 12.79 14.97
C LEU A 19 12.19 12.35 13.95
N GLU A 20 13.31 13.07 13.84
CA GLU A 20 14.42 12.69 12.98
C GLU A 20 15.00 11.33 13.36
N ASN A 21 15.27 11.12 14.65
CA ASN A 21 15.76 9.84 15.16
C ASN A 21 14.75 8.72 14.90
N TRP A 22 13.45 8.99 15.09
CA TRP A 22 12.40 8.03 14.77
C TRP A 22 12.41 7.65 13.28
N VAL A 23 12.44 8.60 12.35
CA VAL A 23 12.55 8.32 10.91
C VAL A 23 13.80 7.49 10.59
N LYS A 24 14.93 7.81 11.23
CA LYS A 24 16.19 7.06 11.09
C LYS A 24 16.10 5.61 11.60
N THR A 25 15.20 5.30 12.52
CA THR A 25 14.98 3.90 12.96
C THR A 25 14.22 3.05 11.95
N PHE A 26 13.35 3.66 11.12
CA PHE A 26 12.58 2.96 10.09
C PHE A 26 13.32 2.86 8.76
N SER A 27 14.14 3.85 8.45
CA SER A 27 15.05 3.80 7.31
C SER A 27 16.23 2.87 7.62
N ARG A 28 16.68 2.09 6.64
CA ARG A 28 18.01 1.46 6.75
C ARG A 28 19.05 2.57 6.87
N ASN A 29 20.23 2.30 7.44
CA ASN A 29 21.34 3.26 7.43
C ASN A 29 21.72 3.56 5.98
N VAL A 30 21.10 4.58 5.43
CA VAL A 30 21.27 5.07 4.08
C VAL A 30 22.18 6.28 4.10
N THR A 31 23.10 6.30 3.13
CA THR A 31 24.07 7.37 2.94
C THR A 31 23.39 8.61 2.35
N TYR A 32 24.03 9.77 2.51
CA TYR A 32 23.59 10.99 1.82
C TYR A 32 24.00 10.98 0.34
N GLU A 33 25.10 10.29 0.02
CA GLU A 33 25.54 10.10 -1.35
C GLU A 33 24.91 8.84 -1.93
N THR A 34 24.50 8.94 -3.20
CA THR A 34 23.99 7.82 -3.98
C THR A 34 25.13 6.87 -4.29
N ASP A 35 25.07 5.67 -3.72
CA ASP A 35 25.92 4.57 -4.12
C ASP A 35 25.41 4.03 -5.47
N TRP A 36 26.19 4.26 -6.52
CA TRP A 36 25.85 3.80 -7.88
C TRP A 36 26.09 2.30 -8.07
N GLU A 37 26.81 1.64 -7.14
CA GLU A 37 27.04 0.19 -7.16
C GLU A 37 25.92 -0.58 -6.46
N ASP A 38 25.19 0.05 -5.52
CA ASP A 38 24.07 -0.55 -4.79
C ASP A 38 22.77 0.27 -4.90
N SER A 39 22.01 0.03 -5.97
CA SER A 39 20.70 0.68 -6.21
C SER A 39 19.61 0.29 -5.19
N THR A 40 19.84 -0.70 -4.32
CA THR A 40 18.80 -1.28 -3.46
C THR A 40 18.78 -0.69 -2.06
N LYS A 41 19.92 -0.17 -1.58
CA LYS A 41 20.01 0.47 -0.27
C LYS A 41 19.45 1.89 -0.28
N GLY A 42 19.55 2.61 -1.39
CA GLY A 42 19.03 3.97 -1.56
C GLY A 42 19.86 5.01 -0.80
N SER A 43 19.65 6.28 -1.12
CA SER A 43 20.30 7.42 -0.47
C SER A 43 19.26 8.45 -0.04
N TRP A 44 19.61 9.28 0.94
CA TRP A 44 18.76 10.40 1.34
C TRP A 44 18.73 11.47 0.25
N TYR A 45 17.66 11.49 -0.54
CA TYR A 45 17.41 12.61 -1.45
C TYR A 45 17.09 13.91 -0.70
N LEU A 46 16.37 13.81 0.43
CA LEU A 46 16.08 14.91 1.36
C LEU A 46 16.71 14.62 2.72
N GLN A 47 17.09 15.68 3.44
CA GLN A 47 17.60 15.52 4.81
C GLN A 47 16.56 14.79 5.68
N PRO A 48 16.97 13.83 6.54
CA PRO A 48 16.06 13.05 7.39
C PRO A 48 15.11 13.93 8.22
N ARG A 49 15.60 15.08 8.69
CA ARG A 49 14.83 16.06 9.44
C ARG A 49 13.74 16.73 8.59
N GLN A 50 14.04 17.07 7.34
CA GLN A 50 13.05 17.61 6.41
C GLN A 50 12.01 16.54 6.06
N HIS A 51 12.45 15.31 5.76
CA HIS A 51 11.56 14.19 5.50
C HIS A 51 10.62 13.93 6.68
N ALA A 52 11.11 13.99 7.92
CA ALA A 52 10.28 13.84 9.11
C ALA A 52 9.20 14.92 9.24
N LYS A 53 9.54 16.18 8.92
CA LYS A 53 8.59 17.30 8.91
C LYS A 53 7.51 17.11 7.85
N GLU A 54 7.91 16.79 6.63
CA GLU A 54 7.01 16.56 5.50
C GLU A 54 6.09 15.38 5.79
N LEU A 55 6.62 14.26 6.29
CA LEU A 55 5.85 13.08 6.66
C LEU A 55 4.78 13.41 7.70
N VAL A 56 5.11 14.13 8.77
CA VAL A 56 4.13 14.52 9.81
C VAL A 56 3.08 15.48 9.25
N PHE A 57 3.50 16.53 8.53
CA PHE A 57 2.59 17.53 7.99
C PHE A 57 1.64 16.91 6.96
N LEU A 58 2.17 16.16 5.99
CA LEU A 58 1.38 15.52 4.94
C LEU A 58 0.46 14.43 5.51
N SER A 59 0.94 13.58 6.41
CA SER A 59 0.10 12.53 7.02
C SER A 59 -1.02 13.13 7.85
N THR A 60 -0.74 14.20 8.60
CA THR A 60 -1.76 14.87 9.43
C THR A 60 -2.81 15.57 8.55
N GLY A 61 -2.38 16.31 7.53
CA GLY A 61 -3.28 16.95 6.58
C GLY A 61 -4.15 15.92 5.84
N PHE A 62 -3.54 14.83 5.37
CA PHE A 62 -4.23 13.74 4.70
C PHE A 62 -5.22 13.02 5.64
N ALA A 63 -4.84 12.74 6.87
CA ALA A 63 -5.71 12.13 7.87
C ALA A 63 -6.90 13.02 8.22
N ALA A 64 -6.66 14.32 8.42
CA ALA A 64 -7.72 15.30 8.71
C ALA A 64 -8.70 15.42 7.54
N ALA A 65 -8.20 15.56 6.31
CA ALA A 65 -9.03 15.60 5.11
C ALA A 65 -9.84 14.30 4.95
N SER A 66 -9.18 13.15 5.09
CA SER A 66 -9.83 11.83 5.00
C SER A 66 -10.94 11.68 6.05
N ALA A 67 -10.69 12.07 7.30
CA ALA A 67 -11.69 12.02 8.37
C ALA A 67 -12.88 12.96 8.08
N TYR A 68 -12.62 14.17 7.59
CA TYR A 68 -13.65 15.13 7.22
C TYR A 68 -14.54 14.61 6.10
N TYR A 69 -13.96 14.12 5.00
CA TYR A 69 -14.72 13.59 3.88
C TYR A 69 -15.40 12.26 4.21
N LEU A 70 -14.79 11.40 5.02
CA LEU A 70 -15.43 10.19 5.49
C LEU A 70 -16.68 10.51 6.32
N LYS A 71 -16.60 11.47 7.24
CA LYS A 71 -17.77 11.93 8.00
C LYS A 71 -18.88 12.44 7.08
N LYS A 72 -18.53 13.19 6.03
CA LYS A 72 -19.49 13.68 5.04
C LYS A 72 -20.13 12.53 4.25
N ILE A 73 -19.35 11.54 3.81
CA ILE A 73 -19.84 10.38 3.05
C ILE A 73 -20.73 9.48 3.91
N LEU A 74 -20.45 9.36 5.21
CA LEU A 74 -21.22 8.52 6.14
C LEU A 74 -22.50 9.20 6.66
N ASP A 75 -22.76 10.46 6.29
CA ASP A 75 -23.99 11.17 6.64
C ASP A 75 -25.19 10.58 5.87
N PRO A 76 -26.22 10.04 6.55
CA PRO A 76 -27.39 9.44 5.89
C PRO A 76 -28.19 10.37 4.98
N SER A 77 -28.08 11.69 5.20
CA SER A 77 -28.76 12.70 4.39
C SER A 77 -28.11 12.91 3.02
N ASN A 78 -26.84 12.50 2.85
CA ASN A 78 -26.11 12.71 1.60
C ASN A 78 -26.49 11.67 0.54
N LEU A 79 -26.60 12.15 -0.71
CA LEU A 79 -26.86 11.29 -1.88
C LEU A 79 -25.80 10.19 -2.02
N THR A 80 -24.53 10.49 -1.74
CA THR A 80 -23.43 9.52 -1.80
C THR A 80 -23.62 8.35 -0.83
N PHE A 81 -24.10 8.61 0.39
CA PHE A 81 -24.40 7.56 1.34
C PHE A 81 -25.51 6.64 0.82
N GLN A 82 -26.56 7.24 0.24
CA GLN A 82 -27.67 6.49 -0.35
C GLN A 82 -27.20 5.62 -1.54
N MET A 83 -26.30 6.14 -2.38
CA MET A 83 -25.68 5.36 -3.46
C MET A 83 -24.87 4.18 -2.91
N LEU A 84 -24.04 4.40 -1.88
CA LEU A 84 -23.26 3.34 -1.24
C LEU A 84 -24.14 2.28 -0.55
N LYS A 85 -25.26 2.69 0.03
CA LYS A 85 -26.19 1.81 0.74
C LYS A 85 -27.07 0.98 -0.20
N ASN A 86 -27.53 1.60 -1.29
CA ASN A 86 -28.48 0.98 -2.22
C ASN A 86 -27.81 0.21 -3.36
N PHE A 87 -26.48 0.27 -3.46
CA PHE A 87 -25.74 -0.53 -4.43
C PHE A 87 -26.00 -2.02 -4.22
N ARG A 88 -26.41 -2.69 -5.30
CA ARG A 88 -26.59 -4.14 -5.35
C ARG A 88 -25.60 -4.71 -6.37
N PRO A 89 -24.80 -5.72 -6.00
CA PRO A 89 -23.93 -6.38 -6.96
C PRO A 89 -24.77 -7.05 -8.06
N VAL A 90 -24.24 -7.08 -9.27
CA VAL A 90 -24.93 -7.58 -10.49
C VAL A 90 -25.35 -9.05 -10.36
N GLY A 91 -24.63 -9.84 -9.56
CA GLY A 91 -24.97 -11.23 -9.28
C GLY A 91 -23.93 -11.95 -8.42
N PRO A 92 -24.10 -13.27 -8.21
CA PRO A 92 -23.08 -14.09 -7.57
C PRO A 92 -21.84 -14.21 -8.46
N ALA A 93 -20.65 -14.28 -7.84
CA ALA A 93 -19.40 -14.45 -8.57
C ALA A 93 -19.41 -15.74 -9.42
N THR A 94 -19.12 -15.57 -10.70
CA THR A 94 -18.92 -16.63 -11.68
C THR A 94 -17.73 -17.51 -11.31
N ARG A 95 -17.64 -18.70 -11.92
CA ARG A 95 -16.49 -19.60 -11.71
C ARG A 95 -15.17 -18.96 -12.16
N ALA A 96 -15.21 -18.18 -13.23
CA ALA A 96 -14.06 -17.44 -13.73
C ALA A 96 -13.58 -16.40 -12.71
N GLU A 97 -14.49 -15.61 -12.13
CA GLU A 97 -14.13 -14.64 -11.09
C GLU A 97 -13.57 -15.30 -9.83
N LYS A 98 -14.14 -16.45 -9.41
CA LYS A 98 -13.59 -17.22 -8.28
C LYS A 98 -12.18 -17.70 -8.55
N PHE A 99 -11.90 -18.14 -9.78
CA PHE A 99 -10.55 -18.53 -10.19
C PHE A 99 -9.59 -17.33 -10.19
N LEU A 100 -10.02 -16.17 -10.71
CA LEU A 100 -9.22 -14.94 -10.68
C LEU A 100 -8.92 -14.48 -9.25
N ILE A 101 -9.91 -14.55 -8.34
CA ILE A 101 -9.71 -14.25 -6.91
C ILE A 101 -8.70 -15.20 -6.29
N ALA A 102 -8.80 -16.50 -6.57
CA ALA A 102 -7.86 -17.49 -6.07
C ALA A 102 -6.44 -17.26 -6.62
N SER A 103 -6.32 -16.96 -7.91
CA SER A 103 -5.05 -16.61 -8.56
C SER A 103 -4.43 -15.35 -7.94
N LEU A 104 -5.21 -14.29 -7.77
CA LEU A 104 -4.78 -13.05 -7.11
C LEU A 104 -4.33 -13.31 -5.66
N GLY A 105 -5.09 -14.12 -4.91
CA GLY A 105 -4.74 -14.50 -3.54
C GLY A 105 -3.44 -15.30 -3.47
N GLY A 106 -3.25 -16.26 -4.37
CA GLY A 106 -2.03 -17.06 -4.46
C GLY A 106 -0.80 -16.22 -4.81
N THR A 107 -0.91 -15.39 -5.86
CA THR A 107 0.19 -14.52 -6.30
C THR A 107 0.55 -13.47 -5.26
N PHE A 108 -0.44 -12.86 -4.59
CA PHE A 108 -0.22 -11.93 -3.48
C PHE A 108 0.43 -12.63 -2.28
N GLY A 109 -0.01 -13.85 -1.94
CA GLY A 109 0.59 -14.66 -0.88
C GLY A 109 2.06 -14.99 -1.15
N LEU A 110 2.40 -15.41 -2.38
CA LEU A 110 3.78 -15.65 -2.80
C LEU A 110 4.63 -14.37 -2.67
N THR A 111 4.09 -13.22 -3.09
CA THR A 111 4.78 -11.92 -2.94
C THR A 111 5.07 -11.60 -1.47
N ILE A 112 4.11 -11.84 -0.57
CA ILE A 112 4.34 -11.67 0.88
C ILE A 112 5.47 -12.59 1.34
N ILE A 113 5.43 -13.88 0.98
CA ILE A 113 6.43 -14.87 1.39
C ILE A 113 7.83 -14.45 0.94
N HIS A 114 7.99 -14.09 -0.35
CA HIS A 114 9.27 -13.62 -0.89
C HIS A 114 9.79 -12.39 -0.12
N LYS A 115 8.93 -11.40 0.13
CA LYS A 115 9.31 -10.17 0.86
C LYS A 115 9.62 -10.41 2.34
N VAL A 116 8.96 -11.38 2.97
CA VAL A 116 9.26 -11.80 4.36
C VAL A 116 10.62 -12.49 4.43
N ILE A 117 10.92 -13.41 3.51
CA ILE A 117 12.22 -14.10 3.42
C ILE A 117 13.35 -13.07 3.26
N ARG A 118 13.15 -12.04 2.44
CA ARG A 118 14.12 -10.96 2.19
C ARG A 118 14.27 -9.95 3.34
N ARG A 119 13.45 -10.06 4.39
CA ARG A 119 13.37 -9.06 5.48
C ARG A 119 13.10 -7.63 4.98
N ASN A 120 12.40 -7.51 3.86
CA ASN A 120 12.08 -6.25 3.16
C ASN A 120 10.58 -5.93 3.30
N LYS A 121 10.04 -6.04 4.52
CA LYS A 121 8.59 -5.92 4.78
C LYS A 121 8.02 -4.55 4.42
N LEU A 122 8.82 -3.48 4.52
CA LEU A 122 8.38 -2.12 4.18
C LEU A 122 7.97 -1.96 2.71
N PHE A 123 8.54 -2.76 1.81
CA PHE A 123 8.16 -2.76 0.39
C PHE A 123 6.74 -3.32 0.15
N MET A 124 6.12 -3.98 1.14
CA MET A 124 4.70 -4.34 1.07
C MET A 124 3.78 -3.12 1.12
N LEU A 125 4.26 -1.97 1.59
CA LEU A 125 3.51 -0.71 1.60
C LEU A 125 3.52 0.00 0.24
N GLN A 126 4.20 -0.58 -0.78
CA GLN A 126 4.15 -0.04 -2.12
C GLN A 126 2.70 -0.02 -2.65
N PRO A 127 2.30 1.01 -3.43
CA PRO A 127 0.92 1.18 -3.89
C PRO A 127 0.34 -0.04 -4.61
N CYS A 128 1.14 -0.79 -5.37
CA CYS A 128 0.70 -1.98 -6.09
C CYS A 128 0.26 -3.12 -5.15
N HIS A 129 1.05 -3.42 -4.12
CA HIS A 129 0.74 -4.47 -3.14
C HIS A 129 -0.43 -4.07 -2.23
N MET A 130 -0.47 -2.81 -1.81
CA MET A 130 -1.58 -2.27 -1.02
C MET A 130 -2.90 -2.30 -1.80
N SER A 131 -2.87 -1.96 -3.09
CA SER A 131 -4.03 -2.04 -3.98
C SER A 131 -4.51 -3.49 -4.17
N ALA A 132 -3.61 -4.45 -4.41
CA ALA A 132 -3.94 -5.86 -4.50
C ALA A 132 -4.55 -6.41 -3.20
N GLY A 133 -3.99 -6.04 -2.04
CA GLY A 133 -4.54 -6.39 -0.73
C GLY A 133 -5.92 -5.78 -0.49
N LEU A 134 -6.12 -4.51 -0.83
CA LEU A 134 -7.41 -3.83 -0.72
C LEU A 134 -8.48 -4.49 -1.61
N LEU A 135 -8.12 -4.87 -2.84
CA LEU A 135 -9.01 -5.61 -3.73
C LEU A 135 -9.37 -6.98 -3.13
N LEU A 136 -8.39 -7.74 -2.64
CA LEU A 136 -8.65 -9.03 -2.00
C LEU A 136 -9.58 -8.91 -0.78
N ILE A 137 -9.36 -7.92 0.08
CA ILE A 137 -10.24 -7.65 1.23
C ILE A 137 -11.68 -7.39 0.75
N THR A 138 -11.83 -6.59 -0.29
CA THR A 138 -13.13 -6.24 -0.87
C THR A 138 -13.80 -7.47 -1.50
N LEU A 139 -13.06 -8.27 -2.26
CA LEU A 139 -13.54 -9.48 -2.95
C LEU A 139 -13.77 -10.68 -2.03
N CYS A 140 -13.12 -10.73 -0.87
CA CYS A 140 -13.34 -11.77 0.14
C CYS A 140 -14.35 -11.37 1.22
N HIS A 141 -14.77 -10.09 1.28
CA HIS A 141 -15.74 -9.66 2.29
C HIS A 141 -17.10 -10.38 2.12
N PRO A 142 -17.68 -10.97 3.18
CA PRO A 142 -18.88 -11.81 3.07
C PRO A 142 -20.15 -11.01 2.73
N LYS A 143 -20.23 -9.75 3.16
CA LYS A 143 -21.39 -8.87 2.95
C LYS A 143 -21.14 -7.87 1.82
N LYS A 144 -21.29 -8.31 0.55
CA LYS A 144 -21.04 -7.48 -0.64
C LYS A 144 -21.87 -6.20 -0.73
N THR A 145 -23.05 -6.19 -0.12
CA THR A 145 -23.94 -5.03 -0.08
C THR A 145 -23.62 -4.07 1.07
N SER A 146 -22.60 -4.36 1.88
CA SER A 146 -22.25 -3.48 2.99
C SER A 146 -21.65 -2.17 2.47
N VAL A 147 -22.01 -1.06 3.14
CA VAL A 147 -21.44 0.27 2.87
C VAL A 147 -19.92 0.23 2.94
N ALA A 148 -19.35 -0.54 3.86
CA ALA A 148 -17.91 -0.69 4.01
C ALA A 148 -17.26 -1.35 2.77
N THR A 149 -17.85 -2.43 2.25
CA THR A 149 -17.33 -3.08 1.02
C THR A 149 -17.40 -2.14 -0.17
N ASN A 150 -18.52 -1.43 -0.35
CA ASN A 150 -18.68 -0.49 -1.45
C ASN A 150 -17.71 0.69 -1.33
N LEU A 151 -17.47 1.18 -0.11
CA LEU A 151 -16.49 2.24 0.12
C LEU A 151 -15.06 1.76 -0.20
N LEU A 152 -14.66 0.59 0.28
CA LEU A 152 -13.33 0.01 0.00
C LEU A 152 -13.12 -0.24 -1.50
N PHE A 153 -14.16 -0.70 -2.21
CA PHE A 153 -14.13 -0.86 -3.65
C PHE A 153 -13.89 0.48 -4.38
N ASN A 154 -14.59 1.55 -3.98
CA ASN A 154 -14.39 2.87 -4.55
C ASN A 154 -12.97 3.41 -4.28
N VAL A 155 -12.42 3.20 -3.08
CA VAL A 155 -11.02 3.53 -2.78
C VAL A 155 -10.07 2.75 -3.68
N TYR A 156 -10.33 1.46 -3.89
CA TYR A 156 -9.55 0.64 -4.81
C TYR A 156 -9.57 1.21 -6.24
N LEU A 157 -10.73 1.59 -6.77
CA LEU A 157 -10.85 2.19 -8.11
C LEU A 157 -10.03 3.48 -8.28
N HIS A 158 -9.85 4.27 -7.22
CA HIS A 158 -9.01 5.47 -7.28
C HIS A 158 -7.52 5.18 -7.07
N THR A 159 -7.17 4.12 -6.35
CA THR A 159 -5.77 3.77 -6.04
C THR A 159 -5.13 2.81 -7.05
N GLN A 160 -5.92 2.17 -7.92
CA GLN A 160 -5.45 1.21 -8.94
C GLN A 160 -4.43 1.79 -9.92
N TRP A 161 -4.43 3.10 -10.15
CA TRP A 161 -3.46 3.77 -11.04
C TRP A 161 -2.01 3.52 -10.62
N GLY A 162 -1.74 3.32 -9.32
CA GLY A 162 -0.41 2.93 -8.85
C GLY A 162 0.03 1.54 -9.32
N ALA A 163 -0.91 0.61 -9.45
CA ALA A 163 -0.65 -0.73 -9.99
C ALA A 163 -0.42 -0.69 -11.51
N ILE A 164 -1.20 0.12 -12.24
CA ILE A 164 -1.01 0.34 -13.68
C ILE A 164 0.34 1.01 -13.95
N ALA A 165 0.72 2.02 -13.17
CA ALA A 165 2.02 2.67 -13.29
C ALA A 165 3.17 1.67 -13.07
N ALA A 166 3.03 0.73 -12.12
CA ALA A 166 4.01 -0.33 -11.88
C ALA A 166 4.09 -1.35 -13.03
N LEU A 167 2.99 -1.58 -13.77
CA LEU A 167 3.01 -2.40 -14.99
C LEU A 167 3.76 -1.71 -16.15
N ILE A 168 3.55 -0.40 -16.31
CA ILE A 168 4.19 0.39 -17.37
C ILE A 168 5.69 0.59 -17.07
N PHE A 169 6.03 0.79 -15.79
CA PHE A 169 7.40 1.01 -15.33
C PHE A 169 7.79 -0.06 -14.29
N PRO A 170 8.01 -1.32 -14.74
CA PRO A 170 8.30 -2.41 -13.83
C PRO A 170 9.68 -2.23 -13.20
N ASP A 171 9.72 -2.16 -11.87
CA ASP A 171 10.98 -2.14 -11.13
C ASP A 171 11.47 -3.57 -10.88
N LEU A 172 12.28 -4.08 -11.82
CA LEU A 172 12.79 -5.44 -11.77
C LEU A 172 14.14 -5.58 -11.05
N ARG A 173 14.71 -4.47 -10.57
CA ARG A 173 16.07 -4.41 -10.00
C ARG A 173 16.34 -5.41 -8.88
N ASP A 174 15.28 -5.81 -8.17
CA ASP A 174 15.36 -6.71 -7.04
C ASP A 174 14.88 -8.13 -7.32
N HIS A 175 14.66 -8.60 -8.55
CA HIS A 175 14.10 -9.95 -8.79
C HIS A 175 15.22 -11.00 -8.91
N TYR A 176 15.47 -11.77 -7.84
CA TYR A 176 16.54 -12.78 -7.78
C TYR A 176 16.02 -14.19 -7.45
N LEU A 177 14.80 -14.31 -6.95
CA LEU A 177 14.20 -15.61 -6.69
C LEU A 177 13.49 -16.13 -7.95
N ILE A 178 13.65 -17.43 -8.21
CA ILE A 178 13.02 -18.09 -9.36
C ILE A 178 11.50 -17.88 -9.28
N GLY A 179 10.92 -17.37 -10.36
CA GLY A 179 9.48 -17.15 -10.49
C GLY A 179 8.96 -15.82 -9.93
N GLU A 180 9.79 -14.95 -9.33
CA GLU A 180 9.35 -13.63 -8.87
C GLU A 180 8.82 -12.76 -10.02
N THR A 181 9.55 -12.71 -11.13
CA THR A 181 9.18 -11.87 -12.28
C THR A 181 7.86 -12.35 -12.90
N PHE A 182 7.69 -13.67 -13.00
CA PHE A 182 6.44 -14.26 -13.48
C PHE A 182 5.28 -13.96 -12.52
N ASN A 183 5.48 -14.12 -11.21
CA ASN A 183 4.47 -13.85 -10.19
C ASN A 183 4.07 -12.36 -10.16
N PHE A 184 5.01 -11.45 -10.40
CA PHE A 184 4.76 -10.02 -10.50
C PHE A 184 3.76 -9.69 -11.62
N PHE A 185 4.02 -10.16 -12.85
CA PHE A 185 3.11 -9.95 -13.97
C PHE A 185 1.77 -10.68 -13.79
N ALA A 186 1.78 -11.93 -13.32
CA ALA A 186 0.56 -12.72 -13.13
C ALA A 186 -0.41 -12.12 -12.10
N GLY A 187 0.12 -11.58 -10.98
CA GLY A 187 -0.70 -10.94 -9.96
C GLY A 187 -1.31 -9.61 -10.42
N LEU A 188 -0.54 -8.81 -11.17
CA LEU A 188 -1.01 -7.53 -11.72
C LEU A 188 -1.99 -7.70 -12.89
N GLU A 189 -1.79 -8.71 -13.74
CA GLU A 189 -2.71 -9.04 -14.83
C GLU A 189 -4.05 -9.57 -14.31
N SER A 190 -4.03 -10.42 -13.28
CA SER A 190 -5.25 -10.87 -12.59
C SER A 190 -6.04 -9.69 -12.02
N ASN A 191 -5.33 -8.70 -11.47
CA ASN A 191 -5.91 -7.47 -10.95
C ASN A 191 -6.60 -6.64 -12.07
N ALA A 192 -5.93 -6.50 -13.21
CA ALA A 192 -6.45 -5.79 -14.39
C ALA A 192 -7.67 -6.48 -15.02
N HIS A 193 -7.71 -7.83 -15.04
CA HIS A 193 -8.81 -8.58 -15.62
C HIS A 193 -10.09 -8.55 -14.77
N ILE A 194 -9.97 -8.54 -13.44
CA ILE A 194 -11.12 -8.45 -12.53
C ILE A 194 -11.93 -7.16 -12.77
N LEU A 195 -11.26 -6.07 -13.15
CA LEU A 195 -11.89 -4.79 -13.47
C LEU A 195 -12.78 -4.81 -14.72
N ARG A 196 -12.59 -5.76 -15.65
CA ARG A 196 -13.44 -5.83 -16.85
C ARG A 196 -14.82 -6.41 -16.58
N TYR A 197 -14.99 -7.05 -15.42
CA TYR A 197 -16.22 -7.76 -15.05
C TYR A 197 -17.06 -7.01 -14.01
N TRP A 198 -16.64 -5.80 -13.61
CA TRP A 198 -17.30 -4.94 -12.61
C TRP A 198 -17.40 -3.50 -13.12
#